data_AF-A0A3C0X2I5-F1
#
_entry.id   AF-A0A3C0X2I5-F1
#
_cell.length_a   1.000
_cell.length_b   1.000
_cell.length_c   1.000
_cell.angle_alpha   90.00
_cell.angle_beta   90.00
_cell.angle_gamma   90.00
#
_symmetry.space_group_name_H-M   'P 1'
#
loop_
_entity.id
_entity.type
_entity.pdbx_description
1 polymer ?
#
loop_
_entity_poly.entity_id
_entity_poly.type
_entity_poly.pdbx_seq_one_letter_code
_entity_poly.pdbx_strand_id
1 'polypeptide(L)' 'MAELKVIARIYTDFPEKFGLPRQSGVISELEGKIVFEPSYRDFSAVKELCEFSHIWLI' A
#
# COMPACT_ATOMS: atom_id res chain seq x y z
N MET A 1 19.08 -8.79 -15.11
CA MET A 1 17.99 -8.00 -14.51
C MET A 1 18.05 -8.23 -13.01
N ALA A 2 17.95 -7.17 -12.20
CA ALA A 2 17.92 -7.32 -10.75
C ALA A 2 16.60 -7.98 -10.32
N GLU A 3 16.68 -8.92 -9.38
CA GLU A 3 15.50 -9.56 -8.79
C GLU A 3 14.79 -8.55 -7.88
N LEU A 4 13.48 -8.33 -8.10
CA LEU A 4 12.67 -7.48 -7.23
C LEU A 4 12.31 -8.27 -5.98
N LYS A 5 12.72 -7.74 -4.83
CA LYS A 5 12.36 -8.29 -3.52
C LYS A 5 11.11 -7.61 -3.00
N VAL A 6 10.09 -8.40 -2.68
CA VAL A 6 8.86 -7.88 -2.09
C VAL A 6 9.14 -7.43 -0.65
N ILE A 7 8.85 -6.17 -0.35
CA ILE A 7 9.06 -5.58 0.98
C ILE A 7 7.77 -5.39 1.78
N ALA A 8 6.62 -5.38 1.12
CA ALA A 8 5.31 -5.18 1.73
C ALA A 8 4.18 -5.81 0.89
N ARG A 9 3.01 -5.96 1.51
CA ARG A 9 1.75 -6.39 0.87
C ARG A 9 0.65 -5.39 1.15
N ILE A 10 -0.14 -5.11 0.13
CA ILE A 10 -1.37 -4.33 0.27
C ILE A 10 -2.54 -5.27 0.57
N TYR A 11 -3.38 -4.85 1.51
CA TYR A 11 -4.65 -5.48 1.87
C TYR A 11 -5.76 -4.46 1.66
N THR A 12 -6.79 -4.83 0.93
CA THR A 12 -7.98 -4.01 0.66
C THR A 12 -9.22 -4.87 0.86
N ASP A 13 -10.39 -4.23 0.88
CA ASP A 13 -11.68 -4.94 0.93
C ASP A 13 -12.06 -5.63 -0.39
N PHE A 14 -11.19 -5.57 -1.40
CA PHE A 14 -11.40 -6.18 -2.71
C PHE A 14 -10.57 -7.48 -2.82
N PRO A 15 -11.18 -8.65 -2.58
CA PRO A 15 -10.46 -9.92 -2.61
C PRO A 15 -10.04 -10.34 -4.02
N GLU A 16 -10.69 -9.80 -5.05
CA GLU A 16 -10.43 -10.12 -6.45
C GLU A 16 -10.47 -8.89 -7.35
N LYS A 17 -10.01 -9.07 -8.59
CA LYS A 17 -9.97 -7.98 -9.58
C LYS A 17 -11.37 -7.57 -10.05
N PHE A 18 -12.30 -8.52 -10.05
CA PHE A 18 -13.68 -8.26 -10.49
C PHE A 18 -14.40 -7.47 -9.40
N GLY A 19 -15.08 -6.38 -9.77
CA GLY A 19 -15.74 -5.49 -8.82
C GLY A 19 -14.89 -4.33 -8.31
N LEU A 20 -13.63 -4.20 -8.74
CA LEU A 20 -12.85 -2.99 -8.47
C LEU A 20 -13.51 -1.76 -9.12
N PRO A 21 -13.71 -0.66 -8.37
CA PRO A 21 -14.31 0.55 -8.91
C PRO A 21 -13.42 1.16 -9.99
N ARG A 22 -14.04 1.66 -11.07
CA ARG A 22 -13.32 2.30 -12.18
C ARG A 22 -12.72 3.65 -11.81
N GLN A 23 -13.25 4.28 -10.76
CA GLN A 23 -12.82 5.56 -10.25
C GLN A 23 -12.41 5.39 -8.79
N SER A 24 -11.19 5.80 -8.46
CA SER A 24 -10.70 5.84 -7.09
C SER A 24 -11.33 7.01 -6.32
N GLY A 25 -11.39 6.90 -4.98
CA GLY A 25 -11.81 7.98 -4.11
C GLY A 25 -13.31 8.31 -4.11
N VAL A 26 -14.16 7.42 -4.64
CA VAL A 26 -15.63 7.59 -4.61
C VAL A 26 -16.18 7.39 -3.19
N ILE A 27 -15.58 6.50 -2.41
CA ILE A 27 -15.94 6.21 -1.02
C ILE A 27 -14.75 6.62 -0.15
N SER A 28 -14.94 7.59 0.74
CA SER A 28 -13.90 8.12 1.63
C SER A 28 -13.49 7.15 2.73
N GLU A 29 -14.40 6.27 3.13
CA GLU A 29 -14.27 5.32 4.21
C GLU A 29 -13.53 4.05 3.78
N LEU A 30 -13.30 3.87 2.48
CA LEU A 30 -12.60 2.71 1.95
C LEU A 30 -11.09 2.92 2.06
N GLU A 31 -10.47 2.14 2.94
CA GLU A 31 -9.05 2.23 3.24
C GLU A 31 -8.28 0.98 2.76
N GLY A 32 -7.02 1.18 2.38
CA GLY A 32 -6.08 0.10 2.12
C GLY A 32 -5.00 0.06 3.18
N LYS A 33 -4.52 -1.14 3.53
CA LYS A 33 -3.45 -1.32 4.50
C LYS A 33 -2.20 -1.89 3.84
N ILE A 34 -1.08 -1.19 3.97
CA ILE A 34 0.24 -1.70 3.59
C ILE A 34 0.89 -2.34 4.81
N VAL A 35 1.19 -3.63 4.71
CA VAL A 35 1.87 -4.39 5.76
C VAL A 35 3.25 -4.80 5.26
N PHE A 36 4.30 -4.29 5.91
CA PHE A 36 5.68 -4.66 5.61
C PHE A 36 5.97 -6.10 6.04
N GLU A 37 6.78 -6.78 5.22
CA GLU A 37 7.36 -8.08 5.56
C GLU A 37 8.19 -7.94 6.85
N PRO A 38 8.28 -8.99 7.69
CA PRO A 38 8.89 -8.88 9.03
C PRO A 38 10.29 -8.22 9.04
N SER A 39 11.12 -8.46 8.03
CA SER A 39 12.47 -7.88 7.92
C SER A 39 12.51 -6.38 7.60
N TYR A 40 11.38 -5.78 7.22
CA TYR A 40 11.26 -4.38 6.81
C TYR A 40 10.36 -3.56 7.76
N ARG A 41 9.98 -4.12 8.91
CA ARG A 41 9.14 -3.44 9.91
C ARG A 41 9.94 -2.50 10.81
N ASP A 42 10.65 -1.57 10.20
CA ASP A 42 11.29 -0.46 10.89
C ASP A 42 10.52 0.84 10.63
N PHE A 43 10.00 1.44 11.70
CA PHE A 43 9.28 2.71 11.61
C PHE A 43 10.15 3.85 11.07
N SER A 44 11.47 3.79 11.30
CA SER A 44 12.42 4.79 10.80
C SER A 44 12.38 4.91 9.27
N ALA A 45 12.06 3.81 8.56
CA ALA A 45 12.00 3.77 7.10
C ALA A 45 10.80 4.53 6.51
N VAL A 46 9.76 4.81 7.31
CA VAL A 46 8.50 5.41 6.85
C VAL A 46 8.09 6.66 7.61
N LYS A 47 8.78 7.00 8.71
CA LYS A 47 8.41 8.13 9.59
C LYS A 47 8.23 9.45 8.83
N GLU A 48 9.12 9.76 7.89
CA GLU A 48 9.10 11.02 7.14
C GLU A 48 8.02 11.04 6.05
N LEU A 49 7.43 9.88 5.73
CA LEU A 49 6.32 9.82 4.76
C LEU A 49 5.06 10.54 5.27
N CYS A 50 4.94 10.76 6.58
CA CYS A 50 3.83 11.50 7.18
C CYS A 50 3.73 12.96 6.72
N GLU A 51 4.82 13.54 6.20
CA GLU A 51 4.83 14.92 5.68
C GLU A 51 4.25 15.03 4.26
N PHE A 52 3.92 13.91 3.63
CA PHE A 52 3.40 13.86 2.27
C PHE A 52 1.94 13.44 2.27
N SER A 53 1.16 14.04 1.36
CA SER A 53 -0.24 13.67 1.16
C SER A 53 -0.41 12.40 0.32
N HIS A 54 0.57 12.06 -0.51
CA HIS A 54 0.52 10.93 -1.44
C HIS A 54 1.88 10.24 -1.54
N ILE A 55 1.85 8.93 -1.76
CA ILE A 55 3.03 8.08 -1.98
C ILE A 55 2.82 7.20 -3.22
N TRP A 56 3.91 6.69 -3.76
CA TRP A 56 3.88 5.73 -4.86
C TRP A 56 4.14 4.32 -4.33
N LEU A 57 3.37 3.35 -4.84
CA LEU A 57 3.58 1.92 -4.61
C LEU A 57 3.98 1.30 -5.95
N ILE A 58 5.05 0.50 -5.94
CA ILE A 58 5.61 -0.19 -7.11
C ILE A 58 5.57 -1.69 -6.86
#